data_AF-A0A061N538-F1
#
_entry.id   AF-A0A061N538-F1
#
_cell.length_a   1.000
_cell.length_b   1.000
_cell.length_c   1.000
_cell.angle_alpha   90.00
_cell.angle_beta   90.00
_cell.angle_gamma   90.00
#
_symmetry.space_group_name_H-M   'P 1'
#
loop_
_entity.id
_entity.type
_entity.pdbx_description
1 polymer ?
#
loop_
_entity_poly.entity_id
_entity_poly.type
_entity_poly.pdbx_seq_one_letter_code
_entity_poly.pdbx_strand_id
1 'polypeptide(L)'
;MAGCGTNPTPGSEATNHIGDPEDMTAGYVMEMTESSVILDLSPAHQKYVQEELEQDFTDMMLRTLEVEITDELDFIDRDGAPIDPEIIEEGDRLRLDFDMADYDATESPVEMDFLVYDPKSNEEIIAEHSPSEEGYHLAIVYSDDDNMENVDEQEVEKLMQSDNLLQVYYLHTSEEKPATNFKDVFDLDTTPAFVVLDSNGVVDTVGSIEEVENSINQ
;
A
#
# COMPACT_ATOMS: atom_id res chain seq x y z
N MET A 1 -30.75 -16.35 29.72
CA MET A 1 -29.39 -16.64 29.24
C MET A 1 -28.64 -15.32 29.24
N ALA A 2 -27.49 -15.26 29.91
CA ALA A 2 -26.55 -14.13 29.89
C ALA A 2 -26.12 -13.84 28.42
N GLY A 3 -25.80 -12.64 27.94
CA GLY A 3 -25.38 -11.38 28.56
C GLY A 3 -23.97 -11.03 28.05
N CYS A 4 -23.86 -10.06 27.13
CA CYS A 4 -22.79 -9.03 26.99
C CYS A 4 -22.79 -8.40 25.59
N GLY A 5 -22.44 -7.12 25.53
CA GLY A 5 -22.54 -6.21 24.40
C GLY A 5 -22.99 -4.84 24.92
N THR A 6 -22.15 -4.22 25.75
CA THR A 6 -22.41 -2.91 26.35
C THR A 6 -22.12 -1.82 25.32
N ASN A 7 -23.13 -1.06 24.92
CA ASN A 7 -22.94 0.21 24.22
C ASN A 7 -22.00 1.12 25.03
N PRO A 8 -20.98 1.73 24.40
CA PRO A 8 -20.29 2.84 25.02
C PRO A 8 -21.26 4.01 25.21
N THR A 9 -21.17 4.66 26.38
CA THR A 9 -21.93 5.88 26.67
C THR A 9 -21.20 7.06 26.05
N PRO A 10 -21.89 8.05 25.45
CA PRO A 10 -21.21 9.22 24.88
C PRO A 10 -20.46 9.97 25.99
N GLY A 11 -19.14 10.02 25.89
CA GLY A 11 -18.27 10.74 26.83
C GLY A 11 -17.37 9.88 27.74
N SER A 12 -17.24 8.57 27.53
CA SER A 12 -16.08 7.85 28.05
C SER A 12 -14.92 7.95 27.07
N GLU A 13 -13.71 8.22 27.58
CA GLU A 13 -12.42 7.87 26.94
C GLU A 13 -12.35 6.34 26.81
N ALA A 14 -13.27 5.76 26.04
CA ALA A 14 -13.16 4.39 25.59
C ALA A 14 -12.12 4.47 24.49
N THR A 15 -10.89 4.10 24.81
CA THR A 15 -10.02 3.49 23.81
C THR A 15 -10.86 2.41 23.16
N ASN A 16 -11.32 2.63 21.93
CA ASN A 16 -11.93 1.58 21.13
C ASN A 16 -10.94 0.42 21.20
N HIS A 17 -11.34 -0.69 21.82
CA HIS A 17 -10.52 -1.90 21.82
C HIS A 17 -10.65 -2.47 20.41
N ILE A 18 -9.89 -1.87 19.49
CA ILE A 18 -9.62 -2.42 18.18
C ILE A 18 -8.89 -3.73 18.48
N GLY A 19 -9.32 -4.82 17.86
CA GLY A 19 -8.57 -6.08 17.89
C GLY A 19 -7.16 -5.88 17.34
N ASP A 20 -6.36 -6.94 17.24
CA ASP A 20 -5.08 -6.81 16.53
C ASP A 20 -5.38 -6.46 15.05
N PRO A 21 -4.92 -5.31 14.51
CA PRO A 21 -5.17 -4.96 13.11
C PRO A 21 -4.62 -5.99 12.12
N GLU A 22 -3.68 -6.85 12.54
CA GLU A 22 -3.16 -7.93 11.72
C GLU A 22 -4.17 -9.06 11.49
N ASP A 23 -5.13 -9.23 12.40
CA ASP A 23 -6.22 -10.21 12.29
C ASP A 23 -7.38 -9.69 11.42
N MET A 24 -7.38 -8.41 11.07
CA MET A 24 -8.42 -7.78 10.27
C MET A 24 -8.20 -7.97 8.77
N THR A 25 -9.30 -7.99 8.02
CA THR A 25 -9.27 -8.09 6.56
C THR A 25 -8.63 -6.84 5.97
N ALA A 26 -7.64 -7.02 5.09
CA ALA A 26 -7.01 -5.93 4.37
C ALA A 26 -7.76 -5.62 3.07
N GLY A 27 -8.10 -4.35 2.87
CA GLY A 27 -8.62 -3.80 1.62
C GLY A 27 -7.77 -2.64 1.13
N TYR A 28 -7.65 -2.51 -0.19
CA TYR A 28 -6.88 -1.44 -0.82
C TYR A 28 -7.82 -0.42 -1.45
N VAL A 29 -7.65 0.86 -1.13
CA VAL A 29 -8.51 1.94 -1.63
C VAL A 29 -8.40 2.02 -3.15
N MET A 30 -9.52 1.87 -3.83
CA MET A 30 -9.65 2.10 -5.27
C MET A 30 -10.16 3.51 -5.56
N GLU A 31 -11.11 3.98 -4.76
CA GLU A 31 -11.72 5.29 -4.90
C GLU A 31 -12.29 5.72 -3.54
N MET A 32 -12.19 7.00 -3.23
CA MET A 32 -12.81 7.59 -2.05
C MET A 32 -13.58 8.85 -2.47
N THR A 33 -14.83 8.93 -2.04
CA THR A 33 -15.73 10.07 -2.28
C THR A 33 -16.16 10.68 -0.94
N GLU A 34 -16.97 11.74 -0.97
CA GLU A 34 -17.56 12.31 0.26
C GLU A 34 -18.54 11.34 0.96
N SER A 35 -19.04 10.31 0.26
CA SER A 35 -20.10 9.42 0.75
C SER A 35 -19.72 7.94 0.81
N SER A 36 -18.60 7.52 0.23
CA SER A 36 -18.17 6.13 0.25
C SER A 36 -16.69 5.96 -0.02
N VAL A 37 -16.16 4.82 0.44
CA VAL A 37 -14.85 4.30 0.07
C VAL A 37 -15.02 2.95 -0.62
N ILE A 38 -14.41 2.79 -1.80
CA ILE A 38 -14.41 1.56 -2.58
C ILE A 38 -13.07 0.87 -2.37
N LEU A 39 -13.12 -0.40 -1.97
CA LEU A 39 -11.95 -1.19 -1.58
C LEU A 39 -11.80 -2.44 -2.45
N ASP A 40 -10.59 -2.72 -2.90
CA ASP A 40 -10.19 -4.00 -3.48
C ASP A 40 -9.85 -5.01 -2.37
N LEU A 41 -10.67 -6.06 -2.28
CA LEU A 41 -10.50 -7.19 -1.37
C LEU A 41 -9.94 -8.44 -2.06
N SER A 42 -9.54 -8.35 -3.33
CA SER A 42 -9.03 -9.50 -4.09
C SER A 42 -7.85 -10.19 -3.42
N PRO A 43 -6.85 -9.47 -2.85
CA PRO A 43 -5.77 -10.11 -2.10
C PRO A 43 -6.26 -10.86 -0.85
N ALA A 44 -7.18 -10.28 -0.09
CA ALA A 44 -7.75 -10.92 1.10
C ALA A 44 -8.58 -12.16 0.72
N HIS A 45 -9.38 -12.07 -0.34
CA HIS A 45 -10.13 -13.20 -0.88
C HIS A 45 -9.21 -14.32 -1.38
N GLN A 46 -8.12 -13.99 -2.07
CA GLN A 46 -7.12 -14.98 -2.48
C GLN A 46 -6.54 -15.70 -1.27
N LYS A 47 -6.14 -14.95 -0.23
CA LYS A 47 -5.62 -15.52 1.02
C LYS A 47 -6.64 -16.46 1.66
N TYR A 48 -7.90 -16.04 1.79
CA TYR A 48 -8.98 -16.87 2.32
C TYR A 48 -9.17 -18.18 1.52
N VAL A 49 -9.19 -18.11 0.18
CA VAL A 49 -9.34 -19.32 -0.66
C VAL A 49 -8.16 -20.28 -0.50
N GLN A 50 -6.93 -19.75 -0.43
CA GLN A 50 -5.71 -20.55 -0.32
C GLN A 50 -5.52 -21.16 1.07
N GLU A 51 -5.72 -20.37 2.12
CA GLU A 51 -5.40 -20.75 3.50
C GLU A 51 -6.59 -21.43 4.21
N GLU A 52 -7.81 -20.91 4.06
CA GLU A 52 -8.98 -21.41 4.79
C GLU A 52 -9.74 -22.49 4.01
N LEU A 53 -9.85 -22.33 2.68
CA LEU A 53 -10.55 -23.30 1.83
C LEU A 53 -9.65 -24.38 1.24
N GLU A 54 -8.32 -24.29 1.44
CA GLU A 54 -7.28 -25.19 0.90
C GLU A 54 -7.43 -25.41 -0.62
N GLN A 55 -7.84 -24.38 -1.37
CA GLN A 55 -8.10 -24.45 -2.80
C GLN A 55 -7.08 -23.65 -3.61
N ASP A 56 -6.74 -24.19 -4.78
CA ASP A 56 -5.97 -23.44 -5.77
C ASP A 56 -6.79 -22.22 -6.21
N PHE A 57 -6.23 -21.03 -5.99
CA PHE A 57 -6.85 -19.80 -6.42
C PHE A 57 -6.74 -19.67 -7.95
N THR A 58 -7.86 -19.92 -8.65
CA THR A 58 -7.93 -19.82 -10.12
C THR A 58 -8.79 -18.66 -10.61
N ASP A 59 -9.46 -17.94 -9.71
CA ASP A 59 -10.41 -16.89 -10.04
C ASP A 59 -9.79 -15.50 -9.89
N MET A 60 -9.42 -14.87 -11.00
CA MET A 60 -8.86 -13.50 -11.02
C MET A 60 -9.96 -12.42 -11.04
N MET A 61 -11.20 -12.72 -10.67
CA MET A 61 -12.24 -11.70 -10.59
C MET A 61 -11.94 -10.72 -9.45
N LEU A 62 -11.89 -9.44 -9.80
CA LEU A 62 -11.83 -8.33 -8.85
C LEU A 62 -12.99 -8.44 -7.83
N ARG A 63 -12.64 -8.36 -6.54
CA ARG A 63 -13.59 -8.34 -5.43
C ARG A 63 -13.58 -6.95 -4.82
N THR A 64 -14.71 -6.26 -4.90
CA THR A 64 -14.83 -4.89 -4.41
C THR A 64 -15.83 -4.82 -3.28
N LEU A 65 -15.56 -3.99 -2.29
CA LEU A 65 -16.50 -3.62 -1.23
C LEU A 65 -16.65 -2.11 -1.20
N GLU A 66 -17.89 -1.62 -1.27
CA GLU A 66 -18.18 -0.20 -1.01
C GLU A 66 -18.62 -0.05 0.44
N VAL A 67 -17.88 0.76 1.21
CA VAL A 67 -18.23 1.13 2.58
C VAL A 67 -18.83 2.53 2.57
N GLU A 68 -20.02 2.70 3.14
CA GLU A 68 -20.70 3.99 3.24
C GLU A 68 -20.03 4.88 4.31
N ILE A 69 -19.70 6.12 3.94
CA ILE A 69 -19.18 7.12 4.88
C ILE A 69 -20.38 7.79 5.56
N THR A 70 -20.61 7.42 6.81
CA THR A 70 -21.67 7.98 7.66
C THR A 70 -21.08 8.80 8.80
N ASP A 71 -21.92 9.54 9.52
CA ASP A 71 -21.51 10.24 10.75
C ASP A 71 -21.09 9.27 11.89
N GLU A 72 -21.36 7.97 11.74
CA GLU A 72 -21.03 6.92 12.70
C GLU A 72 -19.73 6.18 12.34
N LEU A 73 -19.18 6.40 11.13
CA LEU A 73 -17.94 5.77 10.68
C LEU A 73 -16.71 6.55 11.19
N ASP A 74 -15.89 5.89 12.02
CA ASP A 74 -14.61 6.44 12.48
C ASP A 74 -13.44 5.98 11.59
N PHE A 75 -12.62 6.93 11.11
CA PHE A 75 -11.29 6.62 10.54
C PHE A 75 -10.23 6.73 11.63
N ILE A 76 -9.49 5.65 11.87
CA ILE A 76 -8.55 5.55 12.99
C ILE A 76 -7.21 4.95 12.54
N ASP A 77 -6.13 5.24 13.25
CA ASP A 77 -4.85 4.55 13.06
C ASP A 77 -4.80 3.20 13.81
N ARG A 78 -3.67 2.48 13.68
CA ARG A 78 -3.43 1.20 14.36
C ARG A 78 -3.46 1.28 15.89
N ASP A 79 -3.23 2.46 16.47
CA ASP A 79 -3.29 2.72 17.91
C ASP A 79 -4.71 3.13 18.36
N GLY A 80 -5.63 3.29 17.41
CA GLY A 80 -7.01 3.70 17.62
C GLY A 80 -7.22 5.18 17.80
N ALA A 81 -6.23 6.01 17.45
CA ALA A 81 -6.40 7.45 17.41
C ALA A 81 -7.15 7.85 16.13
N PRO A 82 -8.07 8.83 16.20
CA PRO A 82 -8.72 9.37 15.01
C PRO A 82 -7.71 9.95 14.03
N ILE A 83 -7.90 9.67 12.74
CA ILE A 83 -7.15 10.27 11.64
C ILE A 83 -8.06 11.11 10.76
N ASP A 84 -7.45 12.03 10.02
CA ASP A 84 -8.17 12.81 9.01
C ASP A 84 -8.32 11.96 7.73
N PRO A 85 -9.54 11.66 7.26
CA PRO A 85 -9.73 10.88 6.04
C PRO A 85 -9.14 11.54 4.79
N GLU A 86 -8.87 12.84 4.80
CA GLU A 86 -8.19 13.53 3.68
C GLU A 86 -6.76 13.03 3.41
N ILE A 87 -6.15 12.30 4.35
CA ILE A 87 -4.81 11.71 4.16
C ILE A 87 -4.84 10.35 3.44
N ILE A 88 -6.02 9.72 3.33
CA ILE A 88 -6.19 8.39 2.74
C ILE A 88 -6.25 8.52 1.22
N GLU A 89 -5.43 7.75 0.51
CA GLU A 89 -5.31 7.83 -0.94
C GLU A 89 -5.65 6.52 -1.66
N GLU A 90 -5.84 6.60 -2.99
CA GLU A 90 -5.90 5.42 -3.84
C GLU A 90 -4.62 4.59 -3.68
N GLY A 91 -4.78 3.29 -3.44
CA GLY A 91 -3.71 2.34 -3.17
C GLY A 91 -3.38 2.14 -1.69
N ASP A 92 -3.87 3.01 -0.80
CA ASP A 92 -3.69 2.84 0.64
C ASP A 92 -4.40 1.60 1.15
N ARG A 93 -3.81 0.98 2.18
CA ARG A 93 -4.39 -0.18 2.84
C ARG A 93 -5.22 0.27 4.04
N LEU A 94 -6.49 -0.13 4.03
CA LEU A 94 -7.39 -0.07 5.18
C LEU A 94 -7.63 -1.48 5.73
N ARG A 95 -7.73 -1.59 7.04
CA ARG A 95 -8.15 -2.83 7.72
C ARG A 95 -9.59 -2.69 8.18
N LEU A 96 -10.33 -3.77 7.97
CA LEU A 96 -11.76 -3.85 8.22
C LEU A 96 -12.04 -5.00 9.18
N ASP A 97 -12.93 -4.77 10.14
CA ASP A 97 -13.56 -5.83 10.92
C ASP A 97 -14.64 -6.50 10.05
N PHE A 98 -14.18 -7.23 9.04
CA PHE A 98 -15.00 -7.86 8.02
C PHE A 98 -14.51 -9.29 7.78
N ASP A 99 -15.41 -10.27 7.89
CA ASP A 99 -15.10 -11.67 7.60
C ASP A 99 -15.31 -11.95 6.10
N MET A 100 -14.26 -12.41 5.42
CA MET A 100 -14.34 -12.80 4.01
C MET A 100 -15.30 -13.97 3.75
N ALA A 101 -15.62 -14.77 4.76
CA ALA A 101 -16.66 -15.80 4.68
C ALA A 101 -18.06 -15.21 4.47
N ASP A 102 -18.28 -13.97 4.93
CA ASP A 102 -19.55 -13.25 4.83
C ASP A 102 -19.62 -12.35 3.58
N TYR A 103 -18.60 -12.38 2.72
CA TYR A 103 -18.59 -11.57 1.49
C TYR A 103 -19.72 -11.93 0.52
N ASP A 104 -20.64 -10.98 0.33
CA ASP A 104 -21.66 -10.99 -0.73
C ASP A 104 -21.63 -9.67 -1.50
N ALA A 105 -21.23 -9.74 -2.78
CA ALA A 105 -21.18 -8.57 -3.67
C ALA A 105 -22.55 -7.89 -3.90
N THR A 106 -23.66 -8.56 -3.55
CA THR A 106 -25.01 -8.01 -3.70
C THR A 106 -25.48 -7.19 -2.49
N GLU A 107 -24.75 -7.22 -1.37
CA GLU A 107 -25.06 -6.48 -0.14
C GLU A 107 -24.31 -5.14 -0.01
N SER A 108 -23.67 -4.68 -1.10
CA SER A 108 -23.00 -3.37 -1.19
C SER A 108 -23.99 -2.21 -1.47
N PRO A 109 -23.82 -1.01 -0.86
CA PRO A 109 -22.78 -0.64 0.10
C PRO A 109 -23.04 -1.19 1.51
N VAL A 110 -21.98 -1.35 2.29
CA VAL A 110 -22.04 -1.80 3.69
C VAL A 110 -21.75 -0.64 4.65
N GLU A 111 -22.41 -0.64 5.81
CA GLU A 111 -22.10 0.28 6.90
C GLU A 111 -21.08 -0.38 7.85
N MET A 112 -20.11 0.40 8.33
CA MET A 112 -19.11 -0.05 9.31
C MET A 112 -18.95 0.98 10.42
N ASP A 113 -18.55 0.49 11.60
CA ASP A 113 -18.27 1.35 12.76
C ASP A 113 -16.94 2.09 12.59
N PHE A 114 -15.91 1.42 12.05
CA PHE A 114 -14.60 2.04 11.84
C PHE A 114 -13.80 1.41 10.70
N LEU A 115 -12.86 2.18 10.16
CA LEU A 115 -11.81 1.73 9.25
C LEU A 115 -10.45 2.07 9.84
N VAL A 116 -9.56 1.08 9.92
CA VAL A 116 -8.20 1.29 10.45
C VAL A 116 -7.25 1.58 9.29
N TYR A 117 -6.64 2.75 9.31
CA TYR A 117 -5.57 3.12 8.39
C TYR A 117 -4.29 2.39 8.78
N ASP A 118 -3.82 1.54 7.87
CA ASP A 118 -2.62 0.72 8.01
C ASP A 118 -1.78 0.86 6.75
N PRO A 119 -1.18 2.03 6.50
CA PRO A 119 -0.38 2.27 5.31
C PRO A 119 0.70 1.19 5.20
N LYS A 120 1.08 0.87 3.96
CA LYS A 120 2.15 -0.11 3.72
C LYS A 120 3.42 0.38 4.41
N SER A 121 4.11 -0.52 5.09
CA SER A 121 5.43 -0.26 5.64
C SER A 121 6.44 -0.02 4.51
N ASN A 122 7.54 0.67 4.81
CA ASN A 122 8.62 0.90 3.86
C ASN A 122 9.15 -0.43 3.29
N GLU A 123 9.22 -1.48 4.11
CA GLU A 123 9.61 -2.83 3.68
C GLU A 123 8.64 -3.44 2.66
N GLU A 124 7.32 -3.28 2.86
CA GLU A 124 6.30 -3.74 1.93
C GLU A 124 6.38 -2.99 0.59
N ILE A 125 6.59 -1.67 0.62
CA ILE A 125 6.73 -0.85 -0.59
C ILE A 125 8.00 -1.24 -1.35
N ILE A 126 9.12 -1.44 -0.65
CA ILE A 126 10.38 -1.94 -1.24
C ILE A 126 10.15 -3.30 -1.90
N ALA A 127 9.48 -4.23 -1.22
CA ALA A 127 9.21 -5.56 -1.74
C ALA A 127 8.36 -5.53 -3.03
N GLU A 128 7.39 -4.62 -3.14
CA GLU A 128 6.58 -4.44 -4.35
C GLU A 128 7.38 -3.96 -5.56
N HIS A 129 8.47 -3.23 -5.31
CA HIS A 129 9.35 -2.70 -6.35
C HIS A 129 10.58 -3.59 -6.59
N SER A 130 10.76 -4.63 -5.78
CA SER A 130 11.87 -5.58 -5.89
C SER A 130 11.54 -6.69 -6.89
N PRO A 131 12.52 -7.15 -7.69
CA PRO A 131 12.29 -8.23 -8.63
C PRO A 131 12.02 -9.57 -7.94
N SER A 132 11.07 -10.35 -8.47
CA SER A 132 10.80 -11.72 -8.00
C SER A 132 11.74 -12.77 -8.60
N GLU A 133 12.55 -12.39 -9.58
CA GLU A 133 13.51 -13.24 -10.28
C GLU A 133 14.93 -12.66 -10.21
N GLU A 134 15.94 -13.43 -10.62
CA GLU A 134 17.34 -13.00 -10.59
C GLU A 134 17.55 -11.82 -11.55
N GLY A 135 18.02 -10.69 -11.01
CA GLY A 135 18.23 -9.44 -11.74
C GLY A 135 17.98 -8.23 -10.84
N TYR A 136 17.90 -7.06 -11.46
CA TYR A 136 17.75 -5.79 -10.77
C TYR A 136 16.57 -4.99 -11.31
N HIS A 137 15.90 -4.25 -10.43
CA HIS A 137 15.04 -3.13 -10.78
C HIS A 137 15.74 -1.81 -10.48
N LEU A 138 15.44 -0.79 -11.25
CA LEU A 138 15.88 0.58 -11.00
C LEU A 138 14.66 1.45 -10.67
N ALA A 139 14.64 2.06 -9.50
CA ALA A 139 13.69 3.10 -9.14
C ALA A 139 14.34 4.48 -9.26
N ILE A 140 13.81 5.33 -10.14
CA ILE A 140 14.19 6.73 -10.28
C ILE A 140 13.20 7.54 -9.46
N VAL A 141 13.63 7.98 -8.29
CA VAL A 141 12.80 8.73 -7.34
C VAL A 141 12.97 10.22 -7.58
N TYR A 142 11.87 10.95 -7.74
CA TYR A 142 11.89 12.39 -8.07
C TYR A 142 10.71 13.14 -7.45
N SER A 143 10.86 14.44 -7.24
CA SER A 143 9.85 15.37 -6.73
C SER A 143 9.51 16.43 -7.77
N ASP A 144 8.48 17.25 -7.51
CA ASP A 144 8.09 18.36 -8.41
C ASP A 144 9.17 19.45 -8.56
N ASP A 145 10.05 19.58 -7.57
CA ASP A 145 11.15 20.55 -7.58
C ASP A 145 12.38 20.04 -8.38
N ASP A 146 12.38 18.76 -8.76
CA ASP A 146 13.48 18.16 -9.48
C ASP A 146 13.47 18.50 -10.96
N ASN A 147 14.65 18.86 -11.47
CA ASN A 147 14.82 19.00 -12.91
C ASN A 147 15.07 17.63 -13.56
N MET A 148 13.99 16.96 -13.92
CA MET A 148 14.00 15.68 -14.63
C MET A 148 14.62 15.76 -16.04
N GLU A 149 14.83 16.96 -16.61
CA GLU A 149 15.61 17.11 -17.85
C GLU A 149 17.07 16.68 -17.69
N ASN A 150 17.56 16.55 -16.45
CA ASN A 150 18.91 16.04 -16.16
C ASN A 150 18.99 14.50 -16.11
N VAL A 151 17.86 13.80 -16.13
CA VAL A 151 17.84 12.34 -16.31
C VAL A 151 17.93 12.08 -17.82
N ASP A 152 19.07 11.57 -18.28
CA ASP A 152 19.27 11.29 -19.70
C ASP A 152 18.49 10.03 -20.11
N GLU A 153 17.34 10.22 -20.73
CA GLU A 153 16.48 9.13 -21.22
C GLU A 153 17.23 8.17 -22.16
N GLN A 154 18.22 8.64 -22.94
CA GLN A 154 18.98 7.76 -23.82
C GLN A 154 19.90 6.83 -23.02
N GLU A 155 20.42 7.29 -21.88
CA GLU A 155 21.19 6.45 -20.98
C GLU A 155 20.30 5.45 -20.24
N VAL A 156 19.09 5.84 -19.83
CA VAL A 156 18.11 4.90 -19.27
C VAL A 156 17.71 3.83 -20.30
N GLU A 157 17.43 4.22 -21.55
CA GLU A 157 17.12 3.27 -22.62
C GLU A 157 18.28 2.30 -22.89
N LYS A 158 19.52 2.76 -22.78
CA LYS A 158 20.71 1.91 -22.90
C LYS A 158 20.83 0.96 -21.72
N LEU A 159 20.56 1.42 -20.49
CA LEU A 159 20.52 0.58 -19.29
C LEU A 159 19.51 -0.55 -19.41
N MET A 160 18.31 -0.26 -19.95
CA MET A 160 17.26 -1.26 -20.19
C MET A 160 17.64 -2.34 -21.21
N GLN A 161 18.73 -2.18 -21.94
CA GLN A 161 19.28 -3.22 -22.83
C GLN A 161 20.23 -4.17 -22.09
N SER A 162 20.53 -3.93 -20.81
CA SER A 162 21.31 -4.83 -19.96
C SER A 162 20.52 -6.09 -19.65
N ASP A 163 21.16 -7.26 -19.76
CA ASP A 163 20.55 -8.55 -19.41
C ASP A 163 20.21 -8.65 -17.91
N ASN A 164 20.81 -7.81 -17.06
CA ASN A 164 20.62 -7.83 -15.62
C ASN A 164 19.53 -6.85 -15.12
N LEU A 165 19.06 -5.92 -15.96
CA LEU A 165 18.05 -4.93 -15.57
C LEU A 165 16.68 -5.35 -16.11
N LEU A 166 15.77 -5.71 -15.20
CA LEU A 166 14.47 -6.26 -15.55
C LEU A 166 13.41 -5.16 -15.76
N GLN A 167 13.44 -4.11 -14.94
CA GLN A 167 12.45 -3.03 -14.99
C GLN A 167 13.00 -1.71 -14.45
N VAL A 168 12.44 -0.60 -14.97
CA VAL A 168 12.68 0.76 -14.48
C VAL A 168 11.35 1.36 -14.01
N TYR A 169 11.35 1.97 -12.83
CA TYR A 169 10.22 2.68 -12.24
C TYR A 169 10.54 4.16 -12.13
N TYR A 170 9.57 5.00 -12.45
CA TYR A 170 9.63 6.45 -12.21
C TYR A 170 8.69 6.75 -11.05
N LEU A 171 9.26 7.01 -9.88
CA LEU A 171 8.53 7.15 -8.63
C LEU A 171 8.50 8.61 -8.21
N HIS A 172 7.37 9.26 -8.44
CA HIS A 172 7.14 10.60 -7.93
C HIS A 172 6.98 10.54 -6.40
N THR A 173 7.74 11.35 -5.68
CA THR A 173 7.72 11.39 -4.23
C THR A 173 7.04 12.64 -3.70
N SER A 174 6.20 12.45 -2.67
CA SER A 174 5.58 13.52 -1.91
C SER A 174 5.83 13.32 -0.41
N GLU A 175 6.43 14.31 0.26
CA GLU A 175 6.63 14.27 1.71
C GLU A 175 5.32 14.40 2.49
N GLU A 176 4.24 14.86 1.84
CA GLU A 176 2.93 15.05 2.47
C GLU A 176 2.15 13.74 2.59
N LYS A 177 2.57 12.68 1.90
CA LYS A 177 1.77 11.45 1.67
C LYS A 177 2.58 10.19 2.00
N PRO A 178 2.26 9.44 3.07
CA PRO A 178 3.06 8.29 3.50
C PRO A 178 3.30 7.24 2.40
N ALA A 179 2.27 6.84 1.65
CA ALA A 179 2.39 5.79 0.64
C ALA A 179 3.22 6.17 -0.59
N THR A 180 3.41 7.46 -0.83
CA THR A 180 4.23 7.98 -1.94
C THR A 180 5.45 8.77 -1.45
N ASN A 181 5.76 8.71 -0.16
CA ASN A 181 6.97 9.30 0.39
C ASN A 181 8.17 8.37 0.15
N PHE A 182 8.49 8.11 -1.12
CA PHE A 182 9.63 7.27 -1.52
C PHE A 182 10.98 7.76 -0.99
N LYS A 183 11.09 9.05 -0.65
CA LYS A 183 12.26 9.59 0.05
C LYS A 183 12.42 8.97 1.44
N ASP A 184 11.34 8.85 2.22
CA ASP A 184 11.36 8.14 3.50
C ASP A 184 11.49 6.62 3.30
N VAL A 185 10.76 6.05 2.32
CA VAL A 185 10.78 4.60 2.03
C VAL A 185 12.19 4.09 1.75
N PHE A 186 12.95 4.80 0.92
CA PHE A 186 14.30 4.41 0.52
C PHE A 186 15.41 5.11 1.32
N ASP A 187 15.08 5.83 2.40
CA ASP A 187 16.02 6.58 3.26
C ASP A 187 16.95 7.52 2.44
N LEU A 188 16.34 8.39 1.63
CA LEU A 188 17.03 9.27 0.68
C LEU A 188 17.26 10.68 1.24
N ASP A 189 18.49 11.16 1.18
CA ASP A 189 18.83 12.53 1.56
C ASP A 189 18.37 13.58 0.52
N THR A 190 18.37 13.21 -0.77
CA THR A 190 18.13 14.13 -1.90
C THR A 190 17.42 13.44 -3.05
N THR A 191 16.72 14.23 -3.87
CA THR A 191 16.16 13.81 -5.15
C THR A 191 16.71 14.70 -6.29
N PRO A 192 16.66 14.24 -7.57
CA PRO A 192 16.31 12.89 -7.98
C PRO A 192 17.39 11.88 -7.51
N ALA A 193 16.98 10.65 -7.22
CA ALA A 193 17.85 9.58 -6.78
C ALA A 193 17.61 8.30 -7.58
N PHE A 194 18.65 7.49 -7.74
CA PHE A 194 18.61 6.22 -8.46
C PHE A 194 18.80 5.08 -7.46
N VAL A 195 17.74 4.32 -7.21
CA VAL A 195 17.72 3.23 -6.24
C VAL A 195 17.75 1.91 -6.99
N VAL A 196 18.78 1.10 -6.73
CA VAL A 196 18.96 -0.23 -7.35
C VAL A 196 18.42 -1.28 -6.38
N LEU A 197 17.50 -2.12 -6.87
CA LEU A 197 16.77 -3.11 -6.10
C LEU A 197 17.06 -4.52 -6.64
N ASP A 198 17.36 -5.48 -5.76
CA ASP A 198 17.35 -6.92 -6.07
C ASP A 198 16.21 -7.62 -5.34
N SER A 199 16.14 -8.95 -5.45
CA SER A 199 15.10 -9.75 -4.78
C SER A 199 15.05 -9.63 -3.24
N ASN A 200 16.07 -9.05 -2.61
CA ASN A 200 16.17 -8.83 -1.17
C ASN A 200 15.89 -7.37 -0.76
N GLY A 201 15.66 -6.46 -1.71
CA GLY A 201 15.38 -5.04 -1.46
C GLY A 201 16.45 -4.10 -2.02
N VAL A 202 16.71 -3.00 -1.31
CA VAL A 202 17.67 -1.97 -1.76
C VAL A 202 19.10 -2.48 -1.68
N VAL A 203 19.78 -2.50 -2.83
CA VAL A 203 21.19 -2.88 -2.96
C VAL A 203 22.07 -1.64 -2.91
N ASP A 204 21.65 -0.57 -3.59
CA ASP A 204 22.46 0.64 -3.73
C ASP A 204 21.57 1.87 -3.97
N THR A 205 22.09 3.04 -3.62
CA THR A 205 21.49 4.34 -3.93
C THR A 205 22.57 5.23 -4.50
N VAL A 206 22.42 5.59 -5.76
CA VAL A 206 23.44 6.29 -6.54
C VAL A 206 22.94 7.62 -7.07
N GLY A 207 23.87 8.52 -7.39
CA GLY A 207 23.56 9.88 -7.82
C GLY A 207 23.38 10.02 -9.33
N SER A 208 23.66 8.97 -10.11
CA SER A 208 23.67 9.02 -11.57
C SER A 208 23.45 7.67 -12.24
N ILE A 209 23.00 7.70 -13.50
CA ILE A 209 22.83 6.51 -14.36
C ILE A 209 24.15 5.76 -14.60
N GLU A 210 25.28 6.46 -14.78
CA GLU A 210 26.59 5.82 -14.97
C GLU A 210 26.97 4.94 -13.76
N GLU A 211 26.61 5.36 -12.55
CA GLU A 211 26.86 4.58 -11.34
C GLU A 211 25.94 3.34 -11.26
N VAL A 212 24.70 3.44 -11.75
CA VAL A 212 23.79 2.28 -11.84
C VAL A 212 24.40 1.16 -12.69
N GLU A 213 25.01 1.50 -13.84
CA GLU A 213 25.68 0.51 -14.70
C GLU A 213 26.76 -0.26 -13.93
N ASN A 214 27.47 0.38 -13.01
CA ASN A 214 28.48 -0.28 -12.18
C ASN A 214 27.88 -1.19 -11.11
N SER A 215 26.71 -0.84 -10.57
CA SER A 215 26.05 -1.63 -9.52
C SER A 215 25.39 -2.89 -10.08
N ILE A 216 24.78 -2.83 -11.27
CA ILE A 216 24.07 -3.99 -11.87
C ILE A 216 25.00 -4.98 -12.61
N ASN A 217 26.26 -4.64 -12.84
CA ASN A 217 27.24 -5.47 -13.58
C ASN A 217 28.29 -6.13 -12.67
N GLN A 218 28.17 -6.02 -11.34
CA GLN A 218 29.01 -6.71 -10.36
C GLN A 218 28.55 -8.14 -10.10
#